data_AF-A0A965IEB2-F1
#
_entry.id   AF-A0A965IEB2-F1
#
_cell.length_a   1.000
_cell.length_b   1.000
_cell.length_c   1.000
_cell.angle_alpha   90.00
_cell.angle_beta   90.00
_cell.angle_gamma   90.00
#
_symmetry.space_group_name_H-M   'P 1'
#
loop_
_entity.id
_entity.type
_entity.pdbx_description
1 polymer ?
#
loop_
_entity_poly.entity_id
_entity_poly.type
_entity_poly.pdbx_seq_one_letter_code
_entity_poly.pdbx_strand_id
1 'polypeptide(L)' 'MNDSDIYWTFETAVQYGGGFFQQLGMAGLKADPGNKRRILAAFPEMVATYGTASKLHRHLRDGVAA' A
#
# COMPACT_ATOMS: atom_id res chain seq x y z
N MET A 1 -4.69 9.42 -5.58
CA MET A 1 -4.15 8.07 -5.80
C MET A 1 -5.12 7.31 -6.69
N ASN A 2 -4.63 6.77 -7.80
CA ASN A 2 -5.41 5.88 -8.65
C ASN A 2 -5.36 4.44 -8.09
N ASP A 3 -6.10 3.51 -8.70
CA ASP A 3 -6.18 2.12 -8.22
C ASP A 3 -4.83 1.39 -8.27
N SER A 4 -3.97 1.73 -9.23
CA SER A 4 -2.60 1.19 -9.31
C SER A 4 -1.74 1.69 -8.14
N ASP A 5 -1.81 2.98 -7.80
CA ASP A 5 -1.11 3.53 -6.65
C ASP A 5 -1.60 2.92 -5.33
N ILE A 6 -2.91 2.68 -5.21
CA ILE A 6 -3.51 2.02 -4.05
C ILE A 6 -2.98 0.59 -3.91
N TYR A 7 -2.97 -0.17 -5.02
CA TYR A 7 -2.41 -1.52 -5.05
C TYR A 7 -0.95 -1.52 -4.58
N TRP A 8 -0.11 -0.67 -5.17
CA TRP A 8 1.30 -0.60 -4.82
C TRP A 8 1.54 -0.08 -3.40
N THR A 9 0.66 0.76 -2.85
CA THR A 9 0.71 1.16 -1.45
C THR A 9 0.54 -0.06 -0.53
N PHE A 10 -0.40 -0.95 -0.85
CA PHE A 10 -0.61 -2.17 -0.08
C PHE A 10 0.52 -3.18 -0.28
N GLU A 11 1.00 -3.40 -1.50
CA GLU A 11 2.18 -4.26 -1.77
C GLU A 11 3.42 -3.77 -1.00
N THR A 12 3.65 -2.46 -0.99
CA THR A 12 4.78 -1.85 -0.26
C THR A 12 4.64 -2.09 1.24
N ALA A 13 3.42 -2.02 1.79
CA ALA A 13 3.16 -2.35 3.18
C ALA A 13 3.29 -3.85 3.48
N VAL A 14 2.96 -4.75 2.53
CA VAL A 14 3.21 -6.19 2.67
C VAL A 14 4.71 -6.48 2.72
N GLN A 15 5.49 -5.82 1.87
CA GLN A 15 6.93 -6.07 1.74
C GLN A 15 7.75 -5.47 2.87
N TYR A 16 7.44 -4.24 3.28
CA TYR A 16 8.26 -3.46 4.22
C TYR A 16 7.56 -3.15 5.54
N GLY A 17 6.28 -3.50 5.67
CA GLY A 17 5.56 -3.34 6.92
C GLY A 17 6.04 -4.32 7.97
N GLY A 18 6.01 -3.87 9.23
CA GLY A 18 6.04 -4.78 10.36
C GLY A 18 4.74 -5.59 10.48
N GLY A 19 4.58 -6.35 11.56
CA GLY A 19 3.47 -7.31 11.70
C GLY A 19 2.07 -6.73 11.43
N PHE A 20 1.77 -5.53 11.94
CA PHE A 20 0.46 -4.90 11.71
C PHE A 20 0.27 -4.43 10.26
N PHE A 21 1.17 -3.60 9.73
CA PHE A 21 1.03 -3.03 8.39
C PHE A 21 1.15 -4.08 7.28
N GLN A 22 1.92 -5.14 7.51
CA GLN A 22 1.97 -6.29 6.61
C GLN A 22 0.60 -6.94 6.49
N GLN A 23 -0.05 -7.26 7.60
CA GLN A 23 -1.39 -7.88 7.59
C GLN A 23 -2.46 -6.93 7.03
N LEU A 24 -2.36 -5.65 7.35
CA LEU A 24 -3.24 -4.63 6.78
C LEU A 24 -3.06 -4.49 5.27
N GLY A 25 -1.82 -4.57 4.78
CA GLY A 25 -1.50 -4.61 3.35
C GLY A 25 -2.14 -5.82 2.67
N MET A 26 -1.96 -7.02 3.25
CA MET A 26 -2.58 -8.24 2.74
C MET A 26 -4.11 -8.16 2.70
N ALA A 27 -4.73 -7.56 3.72
CA ALA A 27 -6.17 -7.32 3.74
C ALA A 27 -6.60 -6.33 2.64
N GLY A 28 -5.84 -5.24 2.46
CA GLY A 28 -6.07 -4.25 1.41
C GLY A 28 -5.98 -4.82 -0.01
N LEU A 29 -5.04 -5.74 -0.25
CA LEU A 29 -4.91 -6.43 -1.55
C LEU A 29 -6.13 -7.29 -1.90
N LYS A 30 -6.76 -7.90 -0.88
CA LYS A 30 -7.97 -8.74 -1.04
C LYS A 30 -9.29 -7.97 -1.03
N ALA A 31 -9.28 -6.71 -0.61
CA ALA A 31 -10.48 -5.89 -0.49
C ALA A 31 -11.03 -5.45 -1.86
N ASP A 32 -12.33 -5.16 -1.92
CA ASP A 32 -12.94 -4.45 -3.05
C ASP A 32 -12.51 -2.97 -3.08
N PRO A 33 -12.70 -2.25 -4.20
CA PRO A 33 -12.25 -0.86 -4.33
C PRO A 33 -12.78 0.10 -3.26
N GLY A 34 -14.00 -0.12 -2.76
CA GLY A 34 -14.58 0.70 -1.70
C GLY A 34 -13.86 0.49 -0.36
N ASN A 35 -13.67 -0.78 0.00
CA ASN A 35 -12.99 -1.14 1.24
C ASN A 35 -11.49 -0.80 1.22
N LYS A 36 -10.82 -0.86 0.05
CA LYS A 36 -9.44 -0.34 -0.11
C LYS A 36 -9.33 1.12 0.32
N ARG A 37 -10.25 1.97 -0.15
CA ARG A 37 -10.27 3.40 0.20
C ARG A 37 -10.56 3.61 1.69
N ARG A 38 -11.47 2.82 2.27
CA ARG A 38 -11.77 2.88 3.72
C ARG A 38 -10.56 2.52 4.57
N ILE A 39 -9.81 1.49 4.20
CA ILE A 39 -8.58 1.10 4.90
C ILE A 39 -7.57 2.24 4.86
N LEU A 40 -7.28 2.82 3.69
CA LEU A 40 -6.32 3.91 3.57
C LEU A 40 -6.76 5.19 4.29
N ALA A 41 -8.07 5.46 4.33
CA ALA A 41 -8.62 6.59 5.09
C ALA A 41 -8.54 6.37 6.61
N ALA A 42 -8.65 5.13 7.08
CA ALA A 42 -8.56 4.78 8.49
C ALA A 42 -7.12 4.78 9.01
N PHE A 43 -6.13 4.51 8.15
CA PHE A 43 -4.72 4.40 8.50
C PHE A 43 -3.86 5.36 7.64
N PRO A 44 -3.96 6.69 7.84
CA PRO A 44 -3.22 7.67 7.06
C PRO A 44 -1.69 7.49 7.13
N GLU A 45 -1.17 6.94 8.22
CA GLU A 45 0.25 6.61 8.41
C GLU A 45 0.74 5.51 7.45
N MET A 46 -0.15 4.61 7.01
CA MET A 46 0.16 3.63 5.96
C MET A 46 0.44 4.34 4.64
N VAL A 47 -0.37 5.34 4.29
CA VAL A 47 -0.18 6.16 3.08
C VAL A 47 1.09 6.99 3.20
N ALA A 48 1.36 7.59 4.36
CA ALA A 48 2.57 8.38 4.58
C ALA A 48 3.86 7.55 4.42
N THR A 49 3.85 6.31 4.90
CA THR A 49 5.03 5.45 4.96
C THR A 49 5.24 4.63 3.68
N TYR A 50 4.16 4.09 3.12
CA TYR A 50 4.20 3.12 2.02
C TYR A 50 3.51 3.63 0.74
N GLY A 51 2.93 4.83 0.75
CA GLY A 51 2.24 5.40 -0.39
C GLY A 51 3.17 6.08 -1.39
N THR A 52 2.56 6.68 -2.42
CA THR A 52 3.24 7.24 -3.61
C THR A 52 4.40 8.21 -3.36
N ALA A 53 4.36 8.95 -2.25
CA ALA A 53 5.43 9.88 -1.89
C ALA A 53 6.68 9.18 -1.33
N SER A 54 6.55 7.94 -0.86
CA SER A 54 7.64 7.20 -0.22
C SER A 54 8.65 6.67 -1.24
N LYS A 55 9.92 6.59 -0.82
CA LYS A 55 10.98 5.95 -1.62
C LYS A 55 10.72 4.45 -1.79
N LEU A 56 10.18 3.80 -0.75
CA LEU A 56 9.85 2.36 -0.75
C LEU A 56 8.84 2.02 -1.85
N HIS A 57 7.78 2.82 -1.97
CA HIS A 57 6.75 2.61 -2.98
C HIS A 57 7.29 2.71 -4.41
N ARG A 58 8.07 3.77 -4.70
CA ARG A 58 8.70 3.94 -6.01
C ARG A 58 9.66 2.79 -6.30
N HIS A 59 10.53 2.47 -5.36
CA HIS A 59 11.51 1.41 -5.55
C HIS A 59 10.86 0.06 -5.85
N LEU A 60 9.83 -0.33 -5.11
CA LEU A 60 9.14 -1.60 -5.33
C LEU A 60 8.38 -1.61 -6.66
N ARG A 61 7.62 -0.54 -6.95
CA ARG A 61 6.83 -0.44 -8.18
C ARG A 61 7.72 -0.44 -9.43
N ASP A 62 8.80 0.34 -9.41
CA ASP A 62 9.71 0.49 -10.54
C ASP A 62 10.59 -0.76 -10.69
N GLY A 63 10.96 -1.42 -9.59
CA GLY A 63 11.75 -2.65 -9.58
C GLY A 63 11.02 -3.88 -10.12
N VAL A 64 9.68 -3.89 -10.11
CA VAL A 64 8.86 -4.93 -10.78
C VAL A 64 8.61 -4.62 -12.26
N ALA A 65 8.77 -3.35 -12.66
CA ALA A 65 8.58 -2.92 -14.05
C ALA A 65 9.85 -3.09 -14.93
N ALA A 66 10.97 -3.52 -14.34
CA ALA A 66 12.24 -3.80 -15.01
C ALA A 66 12.41 -5.30 -15.29
#